data_AF-A0A7S4EFZ1-F1
#
_entry.id   AF-A0A7S4EFZ1-F1
#
_cell.length_a   1.000
_cell.length_b   1.000
_cell.length_c   1.000
_cell.angle_alpha   90.00
_cell.angle_beta   90.00
_cell.angle_gamma   90.00
#
_symmetry.space_group_name_H-M   'P 1'
#
loop_
_entity.id
_entity.type
_entity.pdbx_description
1 polymer ?
#
loop_
_entity_poly.entity_id
_entity_poly.type
_entity_poly.pdbx_seq_one_letter_code
_entity_poly.pdbx_strand_id
1 'polypeptide(L)'
;MGTAPKKYTKVNGIMKLNPEYKRWKENENVAEAGLNKKPEPATTVVNSAQALPIVSSMEDHMEMNDSLGHEIPFAESTNATIEMLQEPEIAKEAGLAPDDMIDELGAVLAKYEIPIGLTNKLMMLSEYESLEFIVDDSGSMSLPTDSQHPITNQPMSRWTEAHLRVMDMVEIIAYVPFEQIGIEFLNRKDRISLKREGRSPKAFKEYSARAIDNVFARGPAGTTPALEKLQESFLRGQGHSIARYFFGDGKPNGGQMAVDEIVKLLRYRPHPEQNPVTFLSCTNEDAAVEWMKDAEEIAPYCSESDDFDDEAREVYKDQGAALPYSKGFHIICQLVAAMSPDDLDAMDESIPFTKFTMDNLLGVVSNEASYKHYFENFQKAQKARVLSMDERTGLTSPLDRIRKQTVWNYQEFRSTNGPAKLIKQVQDVKQQLQDAAPGC
;
A
#
# COMPACT_ATOMS: atom_id res chain seq x y z
N MET A 1 27.31 -23.42 8.22
CA MET A 1 26.84 -22.10 8.69
C MET A 1 26.28 -22.29 10.10
N GLY A 2 26.39 -21.29 10.98
CA GLY A 2 25.78 -21.39 12.31
C GLY A 2 24.25 -21.47 12.22
N THR A 3 23.59 -21.97 13.27
CA THR A 3 22.13 -21.97 13.37
C THR A 3 21.57 -20.55 13.23
N ALA A 4 20.49 -20.38 12.47
CA ALA A 4 19.83 -19.09 12.31
C ALA A 4 19.37 -18.52 13.67
N PRO A 5 19.65 -17.25 13.99
CA PRO A 5 19.08 -16.59 15.17
C PRO A 5 17.56 -16.52 15.07
N LYS A 6 16.84 -16.43 16.20
CA LYS A 6 15.38 -16.19 16.19
C LYS A 6 15.05 -14.87 15.49
N LYS A 7 14.01 -14.84 14.64
CA LYS A 7 13.57 -13.64 13.91
C LYS A 7 13.17 -12.51 14.85
N TYR A 8 12.50 -12.81 15.96
CA TYR A 8 12.02 -11.80 16.91
C TYR A 8 12.73 -11.87 18.26
N THR A 9 12.80 -10.73 18.94
CA THR A 9 13.32 -10.61 20.30
C THR A 9 12.52 -9.58 21.10
N LYS A 10 12.57 -9.71 22.43
CA LYS A 10 11.84 -8.84 23.36
C LYS A 10 12.77 -7.75 23.89
N VAL A 11 12.42 -6.49 23.64
CA VAL A 11 13.14 -5.32 24.15
C VAL A 11 12.18 -4.49 25.00
N ASN A 12 12.43 -4.40 26.31
CA ASN A 12 11.60 -3.65 27.26
C ASN A 12 10.10 -4.00 27.23
N GLY A 13 9.77 -5.28 27.06
CA GLY A 13 8.36 -5.72 26.99
C GLY A 13 7.75 -5.73 25.59
N ILE A 14 8.43 -5.15 24.60
CA ILE A 14 7.93 -4.96 23.23
C ILE A 14 8.66 -5.94 22.32
N MET A 15 7.92 -6.64 21.46
CA MET A 15 8.53 -7.49 20.43
C MET A 15 9.12 -6.63 19.32
N LYS A 16 10.28 -7.04 18.81
CA LYS A 16 11.03 -6.34 17.76
C LYS A 16 11.67 -7.37 16.83
N LEU A 17 12.00 -6.95 15.61
CA LEU A 17 12.92 -7.69 14.75
C LEU A 17 14.27 -7.82 15.48
N ASN A 18 14.79 -9.05 15.58
CA ASN A 18 16.06 -9.32 16.24
C ASN A 18 17.22 -8.76 15.40
N PRO A 19 18.05 -7.84 15.93
CA PRO A 19 19.20 -7.31 15.20
C PRO A 19 20.21 -8.39 14.77
N GLU A 20 20.33 -9.49 15.52
CA GLU A 20 21.22 -10.61 15.15
C GLU A 20 20.68 -11.38 13.95
N TYR A 21 19.37 -11.64 13.92
CA TYR A 21 18.70 -12.24 12.76
C TYR A 21 18.85 -11.35 11.54
N LYS A 22 18.60 -10.05 11.68
CA LYS A 22 18.74 -9.08 10.58
C LYS A 22 20.14 -9.16 9.94
N ARG A 23 21.19 -9.10 10.75
CA ARG A 23 22.59 -9.21 10.26
C ARG A 23 22.86 -10.58 9.64
N TRP A 24 22.37 -11.65 10.24
CA TRP A 24 22.53 -13.00 9.71
C TRP A 24 21.89 -13.11 8.32
N LYS A 25 20.64 -12.66 8.17
CA LYS A 25 19.91 -12.71 6.90
C LYS A 25 20.53 -11.80 5.83
N GLU A 26 20.99 -10.62 6.20
CA GLU A 26 21.75 -9.74 5.29
C GLU A 26 23.02 -10.43 4.77
N ASN A 27 23.74 -11.16 5.61
CA ASN A 27 24.93 -11.92 5.19
C ASN A 27 24.58 -13.09 4.24
N GLU A 28 23.44 -13.75 4.47
CA GLU A 28 22.94 -14.77 3.53
C GLU A 28 22.59 -14.15 2.18
N ASN A 29 21.85 -13.03 2.18
CA ASN A 29 21.46 -12.34 0.97
C ASN A 29 22.69 -11.84 0.17
N VAL A 30 23.76 -11.42 0.86
CA VAL A 30 25.07 -11.12 0.24
C VAL A 30 25.69 -12.35 -0.43
N ALA A 31 25.62 -13.51 0.23
CA ALA A 31 26.15 -14.75 -0.34
C ALA A 31 25.35 -15.22 -1.58
N GLU A 32 24.03 -15.01 -1.59
CA GLU A 32 23.13 -15.42 -2.68
C GLU A 32 23.15 -14.47 -3.89
N ALA A 33 23.27 -13.16 -3.68
CA ALA A 33 23.21 -12.16 -4.75
C ALA A 33 24.33 -12.31 -5.80
N GLY A 34 25.51 -12.79 -5.38
CA GLY A 34 26.70 -12.85 -6.23
C GLY A 34 27.30 -11.48 -6.54
N LEU A 35 28.31 -11.43 -7.43
CA LEU A 35 29.16 -10.23 -7.62
C LEU A 35 28.45 -9.03 -8.28
N ASN A 36 27.32 -9.24 -8.97
CA ASN A 36 26.71 -8.22 -9.84
C ASN A 36 25.32 -7.78 -9.40
N LYS A 37 24.83 -8.24 -8.24
CA LYS A 37 23.51 -7.86 -7.72
C LYS A 37 23.65 -7.24 -6.35
N LYS A 38 22.87 -6.20 -6.08
CA LYS A 38 22.74 -5.66 -4.73
C LYS A 38 22.05 -6.73 -3.87
N PRO A 39 22.61 -7.09 -2.71
CA PRO A 39 21.91 -7.98 -1.79
C PRO A 39 20.63 -7.33 -1.30
N GLU A 40 19.55 -8.10 -1.26
CA GLU A 40 18.30 -7.64 -0.68
C GLU A 40 18.52 -7.40 0.83
N PRO A 41 18.00 -6.29 1.39
CA PRO A 41 18.05 -6.10 2.82
C PRO A 41 17.17 -7.16 3.51
N ALA A 42 17.49 -7.52 4.75
CA ALA A 42 16.64 -8.43 5.51
C ALA A 42 15.26 -7.82 5.87
N THR A 43 15.14 -6.49 5.75
CA THR A 43 13.88 -5.77 5.90
C THR A 43 13.92 -4.44 5.15
N THR A 44 12.80 -4.06 4.56
CA THR A 44 12.53 -2.79 3.88
C THR A 44 12.05 -1.70 4.84
N VAL A 45 11.75 -2.04 6.10
CA VAL A 45 11.32 -1.08 7.13
C VAL A 45 12.49 -0.16 7.52
N VAL A 46 12.40 1.11 7.12
CA VAL A 46 13.45 2.15 7.31
C VAL A 46 13.90 2.22 8.78
N ASN A 47 12.95 2.22 9.72
CA ASN A 47 13.22 2.31 11.16
C ASN A 47 13.00 0.98 11.91
N SER A 48 13.42 -0.14 11.31
CA SER A 48 13.21 -1.51 11.84
C SER A 48 13.61 -1.74 13.31
N ALA A 49 14.53 -0.95 13.89
CA ALA A 49 14.87 -1.03 15.30
C ALA A 49 13.77 -0.49 16.25
N GLN A 50 12.96 0.47 15.77
CA GLN A 50 11.86 1.08 16.52
C GLN A 50 10.50 0.50 16.14
N ALA A 51 10.38 -0.06 14.94
CA ALA A 51 9.14 -0.64 14.41
C ALA A 51 8.61 -1.79 15.28
N LEU A 52 7.29 -2.00 15.26
CA LEU A 52 6.66 -3.23 15.73
C LEU A 52 7.04 -4.40 14.81
N PRO A 53 6.90 -5.67 15.24
CA PRO A 53 7.25 -6.80 14.39
C PRO A 53 6.20 -6.93 13.27
N ILE A 54 6.67 -7.30 12.07
CA ILE A 54 5.81 -7.78 10.99
C ILE A 54 5.69 -9.28 11.14
N VAL A 55 4.47 -9.78 11.31
CA VAL A 55 4.16 -11.21 11.27
C VAL A 55 3.49 -11.48 9.93
N SER A 56 4.19 -12.11 9.00
CA SER A 56 3.70 -12.32 7.63
C SER A 56 3.07 -13.69 7.39
N SER A 57 3.33 -14.65 8.26
CA SER A 57 2.94 -16.05 8.08
C SER A 57 2.61 -16.74 9.41
N MET A 58 2.06 -17.95 9.33
CA MET A 58 1.87 -18.82 10.49
C MET A 58 3.20 -19.19 11.16
N GLU A 59 4.25 -19.41 10.37
CA GLU A 59 5.59 -19.69 10.88
C GLU A 59 6.15 -18.49 11.68
N ASP A 60 6.01 -17.27 11.15
CA ASP A 60 6.38 -16.04 11.87
C ASP A 60 5.63 -15.92 13.20
N HIS A 61 4.33 -16.24 13.21
CA HIS A 61 3.50 -16.19 14.41
C HIS A 61 3.95 -17.21 15.46
N MET A 62 4.25 -18.44 15.04
CA MET A 62 4.81 -19.48 15.92
C MET A 62 6.16 -19.05 16.50
N GLU A 63 7.08 -18.53 15.68
CA GLU A 63 8.38 -18.03 16.14
C GLU A 63 8.23 -16.87 17.14
N MET A 64 7.27 -15.97 16.91
CA MET A 64 6.96 -14.88 17.81
C MET A 64 6.48 -15.40 19.18
N ASN A 65 5.57 -16.37 19.20
CA ASN A 65 5.04 -16.99 20.42
C ASN A 65 6.13 -17.75 21.19
N ASP A 66 6.97 -18.51 20.49
CA ASP A 66 8.14 -19.20 21.07
C ASP A 66 9.15 -18.24 21.68
N SER A 67 9.25 -17.03 21.13
CA SER A 67 10.11 -15.97 21.66
C SER A 67 9.50 -15.28 22.89
N LEU A 68 8.18 -15.27 23.00
CA LEU A 68 7.43 -14.69 24.11
C LEU A 68 7.22 -15.63 25.29
N GLY A 69 7.26 -16.95 25.04
CA GLY A 69 6.94 -17.97 26.04
C GLY A 69 5.45 -18.03 26.39
N HIS A 70 4.58 -17.38 25.61
CA HIS A 70 3.13 -17.46 25.70
C HIS A 70 2.53 -17.12 24.34
N GLU A 71 1.29 -17.55 24.14
CA GLU A 71 0.55 -17.36 22.90
C GLU A 71 -0.04 -15.94 22.81
N ILE A 72 0.24 -15.24 21.71
CA ILE A 72 -0.48 -14.06 21.28
C ILE A 72 -1.58 -14.51 20.32
N PRO A 73 -2.86 -14.20 20.59
CA PRO A 73 -3.92 -14.51 19.65
C PRO A 73 -3.81 -13.63 18.40
N PHE A 74 -4.20 -14.19 17.25
CA PHE A 74 -4.47 -13.40 16.07
C PHE A 74 -5.60 -12.39 16.31
N ALA A 75 -5.58 -11.30 15.55
CA ALA A 75 -6.72 -10.39 15.50
C ALA A 75 -7.96 -11.10 14.92
N GLU A 76 -9.15 -10.62 15.28
CA GLU A 76 -10.42 -11.21 14.86
C GLU A 76 -10.54 -11.28 13.33
N SER A 77 -10.16 -10.20 12.63
CA SER A 77 -10.16 -10.15 11.17
C SER A 77 -9.22 -11.17 10.54
N THR A 78 -8.06 -11.41 11.15
CA THR A 78 -7.08 -12.40 10.68
C THR A 78 -7.61 -13.81 10.83
N ASN A 79 -8.20 -14.15 11.99
CA ASN A 79 -8.82 -15.46 12.19
C ASN A 79 -9.92 -15.71 11.16
N ALA A 80 -10.83 -14.75 10.98
CA ALA A 80 -11.89 -14.86 9.98
C ALA A 80 -11.33 -15.05 8.56
N THR A 81 -10.24 -14.36 8.22
CA THR A 81 -9.61 -14.48 6.90
C THR A 81 -8.92 -15.83 6.71
N ILE A 82 -8.24 -16.34 7.74
CA ILE A 82 -7.63 -17.68 7.72
C ILE A 82 -8.71 -18.74 7.51
N GLU A 83 -9.84 -18.64 8.21
CA GLU A 83 -10.98 -19.54 8.03
C GLU A 83 -11.55 -19.47 6.61
N MET A 84 -11.75 -18.26 6.06
CA MET A 84 -12.21 -18.05 4.69
C MET A 84 -11.24 -18.63 3.63
N LEU A 85 -9.93 -18.45 3.82
CA LEU A 85 -8.91 -18.96 2.88
C LEU A 85 -8.85 -20.49 2.85
N GLN A 86 -9.28 -21.15 3.92
CA GLN A 86 -9.40 -22.61 3.99
C GLN A 86 -10.69 -23.13 3.36
N GLU A 87 -11.60 -22.26 2.94
CA GLU A 87 -12.81 -22.69 2.23
C GLU A 87 -12.44 -23.28 0.85
N PRO A 88 -12.97 -24.47 0.49
CA PRO A 88 -12.63 -25.13 -0.77
C PRO A 88 -12.88 -24.31 -2.03
N GLU A 89 -13.91 -23.47 -2.03
CA GLU A 89 -14.24 -22.63 -3.20
C GLU A 89 -13.22 -21.49 -3.36
N ILE A 90 -12.84 -20.81 -2.27
CA ILE A 90 -11.84 -19.72 -2.29
C ILE A 90 -10.48 -20.24 -2.74
N ALA A 91 -10.01 -21.34 -2.14
CA ALA A 91 -8.73 -21.94 -2.52
C ALA A 91 -8.73 -22.37 -4.01
N LYS A 92 -9.83 -22.97 -4.47
CA LYS A 92 -9.99 -23.39 -5.87
C LYS A 92 -10.04 -22.20 -6.84
N GLU A 93 -10.68 -21.09 -6.47
CA GLU A 93 -10.67 -19.85 -7.25
C GLU A 93 -9.27 -19.23 -7.32
N ALA A 94 -8.46 -19.37 -6.26
CA ALA A 94 -7.04 -19.03 -6.28
C ALA A 94 -6.18 -20.06 -7.02
N GLY A 95 -6.73 -21.21 -7.43
CA GLY A 95 -6.01 -22.28 -8.12
C GLY A 95 -5.08 -23.10 -7.20
N LEU A 96 -5.40 -23.18 -5.91
CA LEU A 96 -4.69 -23.93 -4.89
C LEU A 96 -5.61 -24.97 -4.21
N ALA A 97 -5.00 -25.94 -3.54
CA ALA A 97 -5.73 -26.77 -2.58
C ALA A 97 -5.91 -25.98 -1.27
N PRO A 98 -6.98 -26.24 -0.48
CA PRO A 98 -7.19 -25.56 0.80
C PRO A 98 -6.00 -25.64 1.76
N ASP A 99 -5.34 -26.80 1.81
CA ASP A 99 -4.18 -27.04 2.68
C ASP A 99 -2.95 -26.23 2.25
N ASP A 100 -2.82 -25.93 0.95
CA ASP A 100 -1.66 -25.19 0.39
C ASP A 100 -1.88 -23.67 0.42
N MET A 101 -3.13 -23.20 0.53
CA MET A 101 -3.49 -21.78 0.37
C MET A 101 -2.76 -20.88 1.38
N ILE A 102 -2.78 -21.25 2.65
CA ILE A 102 -2.15 -20.45 3.72
C ILE A 102 -0.64 -20.45 3.61
N ASP A 103 -0.04 -21.60 3.27
CA ASP A 103 1.41 -21.75 3.21
C ASP A 103 1.99 -20.98 2.01
N GLU A 104 1.39 -21.13 0.82
CA GLU A 104 1.83 -20.46 -0.40
C GLU A 104 1.57 -18.94 -0.34
N LEU A 105 0.41 -18.51 0.17
CA LEU A 105 0.15 -17.09 0.40
C LEU A 105 1.10 -16.54 1.47
N GLY A 106 1.28 -17.25 2.59
CA GLY A 106 2.19 -16.89 3.67
C GLY A 106 3.63 -16.72 3.19
N ALA A 107 4.09 -17.56 2.26
CA ALA A 107 5.41 -17.41 1.65
C ALA A 107 5.56 -16.11 0.85
N VAL A 108 4.52 -15.69 0.13
CA VAL A 108 4.50 -14.42 -0.63
C VAL A 108 4.41 -13.23 0.31
N LEU A 109 3.56 -13.30 1.33
CA LEU A 109 3.48 -12.26 2.36
C LEU A 109 4.84 -12.11 3.07
N ALA A 110 5.51 -13.21 3.39
CA ALA A 110 6.83 -13.20 4.00
C ALA A 110 7.91 -12.60 3.09
N LYS A 111 7.88 -12.94 1.78
CA LYS A 111 8.79 -12.37 0.78
C LYS A 111 8.73 -10.84 0.75
N TYR A 112 7.52 -10.28 0.80
CA TYR A 112 7.30 -8.83 0.72
C TYR A 112 7.22 -8.14 2.09
N GLU A 113 7.33 -8.89 3.20
CA GLU A 113 7.07 -8.39 4.56
C GLU A 113 5.69 -7.75 4.70
N ILE A 114 4.67 -8.36 4.12
CA ILE A 114 3.28 -7.95 4.28
C ILE A 114 2.76 -8.53 5.60
N PRO A 115 2.25 -7.73 6.55
CA PRO A 115 1.59 -8.28 7.73
C PRO A 115 0.39 -9.16 7.35
N ILE A 116 0.25 -10.32 8.00
CA ILE A 116 -0.85 -11.26 7.77
C ILE A 116 -2.24 -10.63 8.04
N GLY A 117 -2.28 -9.58 8.86
CA GLY A 117 -3.48 -8.79 9.09
C GLY A 117 -4.03 -8.14 7.82
N LEU A 118 -3.17 -7.79 6.86
CA LEU A 118 -3.57 -7.17 5.60
C LEU A 118 -4.17 -8.14 4.58
N THR A 119 -4.14 -9.45 4.85
CA THR A 119 -4.74 -10.45 3.96
C THR A 119 -6.25 -10.23 3.82
N ASN A 120 -6.93 -9.78 4.88
CA ASN A 120 -8.36 -9.48 4.82
C ASN A 120 -8.65 -8.35 3.81
N LYS A 121 -7.74 -7.38 3.66
CA LYS A 121 -7.86 -6.28 2.72
C LYS A 121 -7.66 -6.75 1.29
N LEU A 122 -6.70 -7.63 1.06
CA LEU A 122 -6.50 -8.23 -0.26
C LEU A 122 -7.74 -9.00 -0.75
N MET A 123 -8.51 -9.63 0.14
CA MET A 123 -9.74 -10.32 -0.25
C MET A 123 -10.80 -9.39 -0.84
N MET A 124 -10.74 -8.08 -0.56
CA MET A 124 -11.64 -7.10 -1.17
C MET A 124 -11.48 -7.04 -2.69
N LEU A 125 -10.31 -7.40 -3.24
CA LEU A 125 -10.08 -7.46 -4.68
C LEU A 125 -10.98 -8.48 -5.39
N SER A 126 -11.45 -9.50 -4.67
CA SER A 126 -12.37 -10.52 -5.20
C SER A 126 -13.80 -10.02 -5.42
N GLU A 127 -14.16 -8.86 -4.86
CA GLU A 127 -15.48 -8.24 -5.02
C GLU A 127 -15.63 -7.49 -6.35
N TYR A 128 -14.55 -7.34 -7.11
CA TYR A 128 -14.52 -6.63 -8.38
C TYR A 128 -14.50 -7.59 -9.56
N GLU A 129 -15.32 -7.29 -10.55
CA GLU A 129 -15.38 -8.02 -11.82
C GLU A 129 -14.11 -7.79 -12.66
N SER A 130 -13.38 -6.69 -12.39
CA SER A 130 -12.12 -6.40 -13.06
C SER A 130 -11.20 -5.54 -12.20
N LEU A 131 -9.91 -5.89 -12.21
CA LEU A 131 -8.83 -5.02 -11.77
C LEU A 131 -8.20 -4.39 -13.02
N GLU A 132 -8.36 -3.08 -13.23
CA GLU A 132 -7.97 -2.39 -14.45
C GLU A 132 -6.78 -1.46 -14.24
N PHE A 133 -5.65 -1.80 -14.83
CA PHE A 133 -4.40 -1.05 -14.81
C PHE A 133 -4.34 -0.18 -16.06
N ILE A 134 -4.41 1.13 -15.88
CA ILE A 134 -4.30 2.14 -16.93
C ILE A 134 -2.91 2.75 -16.81
N VAL A 135 -2.05 2.47 -17.77
CA VAL A 135 -0.63 2.86 -17.70
C VAL A 135 -0.34 3.98 -18.69
N ASP A 136 0.20 5.09 -18.17
CA ASP A 136 0.77 6.14 -19.00
C ASP A 136 1.94 5.59 -19.83
N ASP A 137 1.79 5.67 -21.15
CA ASP A 137 2.80 5.34 -22.14
C ASP A 137 3.20 6.57 -22.96
N SER A 138 3.04 7.77 -22.43
CA SER A 138 3.44 9.04 -23.06
C SER A 138 4.96 9.21 -23.10
N GLY A 139 5.45 10.11 -23.96
CA GLY A 139 6.90 10.31 -24.12
C GLY A 139 7.64 10.70 -22.82
N SER A 140 6.96 11.35 -21.86
CA SER A 140 7.56 11.74 -20.56
C SER A 140 7.92 10.54 -19.69
N MET A 141 7.26 9.40 -19.87
CA MET A 141 7.59 8.17 -19.14
C MET A 141 8.98 7.60 -19.47
N SER A 142 9.65 8.12 -20.50
CA SER A 142 11.06 7.82 -20.81
C SER A 142 12.05 8.58 -19.92
N LEU A 143 11.60 9.60 -19.19
CA LEU A 143 12.43 10.38 -18.27
C LEU A 143 12.83 9.54 -17.05
N PRO A 144 13.91 9.93 -16.35
CA PRO A 144 14.29 9.30 -15.09
C PRO A 144 13.21 9.44 -14.01
N THR A 145 13.14 8.45 -13.13
CA THR A 145 12.50 8.53 -11.81
C THR A 145 13.60 8.63 -10.73
N ASP A 146 13.25 8.98 -9.50
CA ASP A 146 14.11 8.91 -8.32
C ASP A 146 14.24 7.49 -7.76
N SER A 147 13.30 6.62 -8.09
CA SER A 147 13.35 5.20 -7.77
C SER A 147 14.53 4.49 -8.44
N GLN A 148 15.11 3.50 -7.73
CA GLN A 148 16.23 2.69 -8.23
C GLN A 148 15.76 1.29 -8.62
N HIS A 149 16.32 0.75 -9.69
CA HIS A 149 16.01 -0.63 -10.09
C HIS A 149 16.47 -1.61 -8.98
N PRO A 150 15.59 -2.49 -8.46
CA PRO A 150 15.86 -3.28 -7.24
C PRO A 150 17.06 -4.23 -7.40
N ILE A 151 17.25 -4.81 -8.59
CA ILE A 151 18.35 -5.75 -8.87
C ILE A 151 19.69 -5.04 -9.17
N THR A 152 19.69 -4.03 -10.05
CA THR A 152 20.91 -3.41 -10.58
C THR A 152 21.34 -2.17 -9.81
N ASN A 153 20.46 -1.62 -8.97
CA ASN A 153 20.63 -0.36 -8.24
C ASN A 153 21.01 0.82 -9.14
N GLN A 154 20.63 0.76 -10.41
CA GLN A 154 20.80 1.86 -11.35
C GLN A 154 19.54 2.73 -11.35
N PRO A 155 19.68 4.04 -11.67
CA PRO A 155 18.54 4.87 -12.01
C PRO A 155 17.71 4.20 -13.12
N MET A 156 16.39 4.28 -13.01
CA MET A 156 15.48 3.75 -14.01
C MET A 156 14.59 4.84 -14.58
N SER A 157 13.89 4.53 -15.67
CA SER A 157 12.86 5.43 -16.19
C SER A 157 11.54 5.22 -15.45
N ARG A 158 10.68 6.23 -15.50
CA ARG A 158 9.29 6.19 -15.00
C ARG A 158 8.50 5.01 -15.60
N TRP A 159 8.74 4.71 -16.88
CA TRP A 159 8.20 3.51 -17.56
C TRP A 159 8.67 2.19 -16.94
N THR A 160 9.94 2.11 -16.58
CA THR A 160 10.51 0.92 -15.95
C THR A 160 9.96 0.74 -14.53
N GLU A 161 9.78 1.85 -13.81
CA GLU A 161 9.13 1.84 -12.49
C GLU A 161 7.69 1.33 -12.59
N ALA A 162 6.87 1.90 -13.47
CA ALA A 162 5.50 1.45 -13.71
C ALA A 162 5.46 -0.05 -14.07
N HIS A 163 6.36 -0.51 -14.93
CA HIS A 163 6.49 -1.93 -15.27
C HIS A 163 6.73 -2.81 -14.03
N LEU A 164 7.71 -2.43 -13.20
CA LEU A 164 8.06 -3.20 -12.00
C LEU A 164 6.94 -3.19 -10.95
N ARG A 165 6.25 -2.05 -10.77
CA ARG A 165 5.11 -1.95 -9.84
C ARG A 165 3.94 -2.82 -10.29
N VAL A 166 3.59 -2.79 -11.58
CA VAL A 166 2.57 -3.69 -12.15
C VAL A 166 2.95 -5.16 -11.91
N MET A 167 4.22 -5.52 -12.11
CA MET A 167 4.72 -6.89 -11.88
C MET A 167 4.63 -7.31 -10.40
N ASP A 168 5.04 -6.44 -9.47
CA ASP A 168 4.95 -6.68 -8.02
C ASP A 168 3.48 -6.84 -7.57
N MET A 169 2.59 -5.97 -8.05
CA MET A 169 1.14 -6.04 -7.75
C MET A 169 0.53 -7.34 -8.29
N VAL A 170 0.80 -7.70 -9.54
CA VAL A 170 0.26 -8.92 -10.16
C VAL A 170 0.81 -10.19 -9.50
N GLU A 171 2.06 -10.17 -8.99
CA GLU A 171 2.61 -11.29 -8.22
C GLU A 171 1.81 -11.55 -6.94
N ILE A 172 1.39 -10.50 -6.21
CA ILE A 172 0.56 -10.65 -5.01
C ILE A 172 -0.87 -11.08 -5.39
N ILE A 173 -1.47 -10.42 -6.40
CA ILE A 173 -2.83 -10.75 -6.87
C ILE A 173 -2.92 -12.22 -7.33
N ALA A 174 -1.82 -12.80 -7.84
CA ALA A 174 -1.77 -14.20 -8.22
C ALA A 174 -2.17 -15.16 -7.10
N TYR A 175 -2.12 -14.78 -5.83
CA TYR A 175 -2.46 -15.63 -4.68
C TYR A 175 -3.82 -15.33 -4.04
N VAL A 176 -4.61 -14.43 -4.61
CA VAL A 176 -5.98 -14.17 -4.15
C VAL A 176 -7.01 -14.42 -5.26
N PRO A 177 -8.28 -14.70 -4.93
CA PRO A 177 -9.34 -14.76 -5.93
C PRO A 177 -9.50 -13.42 -6.66
N PHE A 178 -9.63 -13.50 -7.98
CA PHE A 178 -9.96 -12.37 -8.86
C PHE A 178 -10.60 -12.90 -10.14
N GLU A 179 -11.45 -12.11 -10.78
CA GLU A 179 -12.07 -12.50 -12.06
C GLU A 179 -11.14 -12.27 -13.25
N GLN A 180 -10.65 -11.04 -13.40
CA GLN A 180 -9.69 -10.68 -14.46
C GLN A 180 -8.84 -9.45 -14.08
N ILE A 181 -7.65 -9.39 -14.67
CA ILE A 181 -6.78 -8.21 -14.67
C ILE A 181 -6.74 -7.66 -16.09
N GLY A 182 -7.18 -6.42 -16.29
CA GLY A 182 -7.02 -5.69 -17.54
C GLY A 182 -5.82 -4.76 -17.46
N ILE A 183 -4.94 -4.76 -18.47
CA ILE A 183 -3.88 -3.75 -18.59
C ILE A 183 -4.05 -3.04 -19.92
N GLU A 184 -4.23 -1.73 -19.86
CA GLU A 184 -4.37 -0.84 -21.00
C GLU A 184 -3.47 0.39 -20.85
N PHE A 185 -3.39 1.18 -21.90
CA PHE A 185 -2.42 2.26 -22.01
C PHE A 185 -3.06 3.50 -22.64
N LEU A 186 -2.49 4.68 -22.40
CA LEU A 186 -3.09 5.95 -22.84
C LEU A 186 -3.11 6.11 -24.35
N ASN A 187 -1.98 5.87 -25.02
CA ASN A 187 -1.76 6.21 -26.43
C ASN A 187 -2.03 5.06 -27.40
N ARG A 188 -2.27 3.85 -26.89
CA ARG A 188 -2.43 2.65 -27.71
C ARG A 188 -3.72 1.90 -27.40
N LYS A 189 -4.15 1.08 -28.36
CA LYS A 189 -5.44 0.36 -28.32
C LYS A 189 -5.31 -1.07 -27.82
N ASP A 190 -4.09 -1.57 -27.65
CA ASP A 190 -3.86 -2.87 -27.05
C ASP A 190 -4.29 -2.85 -25.59
N ARG A 191 -5.10 -3.86 -25.27
CA ARG A 191 -5.49 -4.22 -23.92
C ARG A 191 -5.19 -5.69 -23.76
N ILE A 192 -4.46 -6.05 -22.72
CA ILE A 192 -4.32 -7.45 -22.32
C ILE A 192 -5.33 -7.75 -21.22
N SER A 193 -5.92 -8.94 -21.28
CA SER A 193 -6.80 -9.48 -20.25
C SER A 193 -6.16 -10.74 -19.72
N LEU A 194 -5.75 -10.70 -18.45
CA LEU A 194 -5.13 -11.81 -17.75
C LEU A 194 -6.22 -12.47 -16.90
N LYS A 195 -6.44 -13.76 -17.15
CA LYS A 195 -7.36 -14.60 -16.37
C LYS A 195 -6.62 -15.81 -15.86
N ARG A 196 -7.02 -16.30 -14.69
CA ARG A 196 -6.39 -17.46 -14.07
C ARG A 196 -6.54 -18.72 -14.92
N GLU A 197 -7.73 -18.97 -15.45
CA GLU A 197 -8.10 -20.15 -16.27
C GLU A 197 -7.63 -21.48 -15.66
N GLY A 198 -7.81 -21.64 -14.34
CA GLY A 198 -7.43 -22.86 -13.61
C GLY A 198 -5.92 -23.05 -13.39
N ARG A 199 -5.08 -22.06 -13.72
CA ARG A 199 -3.65 -22.10 -13.39
C ARG A 199 -3.44 -21.91 -11.89
N SER A 200 -2.43 -22.60 -11.35
CA SER A 200 -1.92 -22.28 -10.01
C SER A 200 -1.30 -20.88 -9.98
N PRO A 201 -1.18 -20.23 -8.80
CA PRO A 201 -0.56 -18.91 -8.65
C PRO A 201 0.81 -18.80 -9.33
N LYS A 202 1.68 -19.79 -9.13
CA LYS A 202 3.02 -19.82 -9.75
C LYS A 202 2.95 -19.87 -11.29
N ALA A 203 2.10 -20.73 -11.85
CA ALA A 203 1.94 -20.84 -13.30
C ALA A 203 1.28 -19.58 -13.89
N PHE A 204 0.31 -18.99 -13.18
CA PHE A 204 -0.29 -17.72 -13.55
C PHE A 204 0.74 -16.59 -13.54
N LYS A 205 1.57 -16.49 -12.49
CA LYS A 205 2.65 -15.50 -12.39
C LYS A 205 3.62 -15.57 -13.57
N GLU A 206 4.06 -16.76 -13.95
CA GLU A 206 4.95 -16.91 -15.11
C GLU A 206 4.27 -16.52 -16.43
N TYR A 207 2.98 -16.82 -16.57
CA TYR A 207 2.18 -16.43 -17.73
C TYR A 207 1.98 -14.91 -17.80
N SER A 208 1.55 -14.28 -16.70
CA SER A 208 1.31 -12.86 -16.61
C SER A 208 2.60 -12.07 -16.80
N ALA A 209 3.71 -12.50 -16.19
CA ALA A 209 5.02 -11.89 -16.37
C ALA A 209 5.39 -11.77 -17.85
N ARG A 210 5.30 -12.87 -18.60
CA ARG A 210 5.59 -12.85 -20.06
C ARG A 210 4.63 -11.95 -20.83
N ALA A 211 3.35 -11.94 -20.48
CA ALA A 211 2.35 -11.10 -21.15
C ALA A 211 2.62 -9.60 -20.91
N ILE A 212 2.96 -9.25 -19.67
CA ILE A 212 3.32 -7.90 -19.24
C ILE A 212 4.64 -7.47 -19.91
N ASP A 213 5.70 -8.28 -19.82
CA ASP A 213 6.98 -8.02 -20.49
C ASP A 213 6.80 -7.72 -21.98
N ASN A 214 5.96 -8.50 -22.67
CA ASN A 214 5.72 -8.33 -24.10
C ASN A 214 5.06 -6.98 -24.42
N VAL A 215 4.10 -6.51 -23.62
CA VAL A 215 3.46 -5.21 -23.86
C VAL A 215 4.34 -4.05 -23.44
N PHE A 216 5.16 -4.21 -22.39
CA PHE A 216 6.12 -3.20 -21.94
C PHE A 216 7.40 -3.10 -22.79
N ALA A 217 7.70 -4.14 -23.59
CA ALA A 217 8.80 -4.12 -24.56
C ALA A 217 8.65 -3.03 -25.62
N ARG A 218 7.40 -2.59 -25.89
CA ARG A 218 7.14 -1.37 -26.65
C ARG A 218 7.27 -0.19 -25.68
N GLY A 219 8.37 0.54 -25.79
CA GLY A 219 8.61 1.73 -24.97
C GLY A 219 7.57 2.84 -25.17
N PRO A 220 7.52 3.79 -24.24
CA PRO A 220 6.48 4.80 -24.21
C PRO A 220 6.71 5.87 -25.29
N ALA A 221 5.63 6.35 -25.89
CA ALA A 221 5.59 7.44 -26.86
C ALA A 221 4.18 8.05 -26.96
N GLY A 222 4.11 9.35 -27.24
CA GLY A 222 2.84 10.05 -27.46
C GLY A 222 2.62 11.16 -26.44
N THR A 223 1.35 11.46 -26.19
CA THR A 223 0.90 12.52 -25.27
C THR A 223 0.21 11.90 -24.05
N THR A 224 -0.40 12.69 -23.17
CA THR A 224 -1.01 12.20 -21.92
C THR A 224 -2.54 12.35 -21.94
N PRO A 225 -3.29 11.60 -22.78
CA PRO A 225 -4.76 11.69 -22.87
C PRO A 225 -5.47 10.98 -21.70
N ALA A 226 -5.11 11.32 -20.46
CA ALA A 226 -5.61 10.65 -19.27
C ALA A 226 -7.12 10.88 -19.06
N LEU A 227 -7.62 12.09 -19.33
CA LEU A 227 -9.05 12.40 -19.23
C LEU A 227 -9.85 11.51 -20.18
N GLU A 228 -9.45 11.45 -21.46
CA GLU A 228 -10.15 10.65 -22.46
C GLU A 228 -10.12 9.16 -22.12
N LYS A 229 -8.98 8.65 -21.63
CA LYS A 229 -8.85 7.25 -21.25
C LYS A 229 -9.70 6.91 -20.03
N LEU A 230 -9.71 7.76 -19.00
CA LEU A 230 -10.56 7.56 -17.83
C LEU A 230 -12.04 7.60 -18.22
N GLN A 231 -12.47 8.56 -19.05
CA GLN A 231 -13.84 8.61 -19.56
C GLN A 231 -14.21 7.34 -20.33
N GLU A 232 -13.32 6.84 -21.19
CA GLU A 232 -13.50 5.58 -21.93
C GLU A 232 -13.67 4.39 -20.97
N SER A 233 -12.79 4.28 -19.97
CA SER A 233 -12.81 3.22 -18.97
C SER A 233 -14.08 3.25 -18.10
N PHE A 234 -14.52 4.43 -17.64
CA PHE A 234 -15.76 4.57 -16.88
C PHE A 234 -17.00 4.27 -17.72
N LEU A 235 -17.04 4.71 -18.96
CA LEU A 235 -18.14 4.42 -19.87
C LEU A 235 -18.24 2.92 -20.18
N ARG A 236 -17.10 2.28 -20.44
CA ARG A 236 -17.01 0.84 -20.71
C ARG A 236 -17.37 -0.01 -19.48
N GLY A 237 -17.02 0.48 -18.29
CA GLY A 237 -17.32 -0.15 -17.01
C GLY A 237 -18.70 0.17 -16.44
N GLN A 238 -19.56 0.86 -17.17
CA GLN A 238 -20.87 1.26 -16.64
C GLN A 238 -21.70 0.04 -16.22
N GLY A 239 -22.08 -0.01 -14.94
CA GLY A 239 -22.85 -1.12 -14.37
C GLY A 239 -22.01 -2.32 -13.91
N HIS A 240 -20.68 -2.22 -13.95
CA HIS A 240 -19.74 -3.23 -13.48
C HIS A 240 -18.93 -2.72 -12.28
N SER A 241 -18.51 -3.63 -11.41
CA SER A 241 -17.58 -3.32 -10.32
C SER A 241 -16.13 -3.40 -10.83
N ILE A 242 -15.43 -2.27 -10.93
CA ILE A 242 -14.08 -2.18 -11.48
C ILE A 242 -13.17 -1.34 -10.59
N ALA A 243 -12.14 -1.96 -10.04
CA ALA A 243 -11.04 -1.25 -9.38
C ALA A 243 -10.04 -0.74 -10.43
N ARG A 244 -9.73 0.56 -10.42
CA ARG A 244 -8.85 1.19 -11.41
C ARG A 244 -7.55 1.66 -10.78
N TYR A 245 -6.43 1.34 -11.42
CA TYR A 245 -5.09 1.75 -11.04
C TYR A 245 -4.50 2.57 -12.18
N PHE A 246 -4.35 3.88 -11.97
CA PHE A 246 -3.79 4.79 -12.97
C PHE A 246 -2.32 5.07 -12.65
N PHE A 247 -1.42 4.62 -13.52
CA PHE A 247 0.01 4.93 -13.43
C PHE A 247 0.30 6.11 -14.33
N GLY A 248 0.86 7.19 -13.80
CA GLY A 248 1.19 8.37 -14.62
C GLY A 248 2.25 9.27 -14.01
N ASP A 249 2.77 10.19 -14.81
CA ASP A 249 3.91 11.03 -14.42
C ASP A 249 3.67 12.55 -14.52
N GLY A 250 2.45 12.97 -14.82
CA GLY A 250 2.17 14.39 -14.90
C GLY A 250 0.75 14.77 -15.31
N LYS A 251 0.64 15.99 -15.85
CA LYS A 251 -0.66 16.61 -16.15
C LYS A 251 -1.27 16.05 -17.44
N PRO A 252 -2.60 15.82 -17.45
CA PRO A 252 -3.29 15.41 -18.66
C PRO A 252 -3.20 16.45 -19.79
N ASN A 253 -3.39 15.99 -21.02
CA ASN A 253 -3.63 16.84 -22.18
C ASN A 253 -4.79 17.81 -21.89
N GLY A 254 -4.59 19.10 -22.16
CA GLY A 254 -5.56 20.14 -21.80
C GLY A 254 -5.26 20.84 -20.46
N GLY A 255 -4.25 20.38 -19.72
CA GLY A 255 -3.78 21.04 -18.51
C GLY A 255 -4.85 21.09 -17.42
N GLN A 256 -4.99 22.23 -16.75
CA GLN A 256 -5.91 22.38 -15.61
C GLN A 256 -7.36 22.04 -15.95
N MET A 257 -7.84 22.40 -17.14
CA MET A 257 -9.22 22.08 -17.54
C MET A 257 -9.49 20.57 -17.56
N ALA A 258 -8.48 19.78 -17.96
CA ALA A 258 -8.63 18.32 -17.99
C ALA A 258 -8.53 17.73 -16.58
N VAL A 259 -7.65 18.27 -15.73
CA VAL A 259 -7.62 17.95 -14.29
C VAL A 259 -8.99 18.19 -13.65
N ASP A 260 -9.57 19.36 -13.84
CA ASP A 260 -10.87 19.73 -13.23
C ASP A 260 -11.98 18.76 -13.67
N GLU A 261 -12.00 18.33 -14.93
CA GLU A 261 -12.97 17.36 -15.43
C GLU A 261 -12.69 15.92 -14.94
N ILE A 262 -11.42 15.52 -14.74
CA ILE A 262 -11.09 14.24 -14.08
C ILE A 262 -11.59 14.26 -12.63
N VAL A 263 -11.27 15.31 -11.87
CA VAL A 263 -11.71 15.47 -10.48
C VAL A 263 -13.24 15.42 -10.37
N LYS A 264 -13.93 16.12 -11.26
CA LYS A 264 -15.39 16.08 -11.35
C LYS A 264 -15.92 14.70 -11.71
N LEU A 265 -15.29 14.01 -12.66
CA LEU A 265 -15.64 12.62 -13.01
C LEU A 265 -15.52 11.72 -11.78
N LEU A 266 -14.43 11.81 -11.02
CA LEU A 266 -14.22 11.02 -9.82
C LEU A 266 -15.25 11.36 -8.73
N ARG A 267 -15.43 12.65 -8.43
CA ARG A 267 -16.33 13.11 -7.36
C ARG A 267 -17.80 12.73 -7.59
N TYR A 268 -18.24 12.74 -8.84
CA TYR A 268 -19.65 12.56 -9.19
C TYR A 268 -19.95 11.24 -9.94
N ARG A 269 -19.00 10.31 -10.00
CA ARG A 269 -19.25 8.98 -10.60
C ARG A 269 -20.32 8.22 -9.81
N PRO A 270 -21.17 7.44 -10.49
CA PRO A 270 -22.10 6.55 -9.81
C PRO A 270 -21.33 5.42 -9.11
N HIS A 271 -21.79 5.02 -7.93
CA HIS A 271 -21.26 3.88 -7.17
C HIS A 271 -19.72 3.93 -7.00
N PRO A 272 -19.16 4.99 -6.39
CA PRO A 272 -17.71 5.12 -6.23
C PRO A 272 -17.08 3.94 -5.48
N GLU A 273 -17.83 3.30 -4.58
CA GLU A 273 -17.43 2.08 -3.85
C GLU A 273 -17.22 0.86 -4.76
N GLN A 274 -17.95 0.78 -5.89
CA GLN A 274 -17.78 -0.27 -6.90
C GLN A 274 -16.77 0.14 -7.97
N ASN A 275 -16.31 1.40 -7.95
CA ASN A 275 -15.43 1.97 -8.94
C ASN A 275 -14.32 2.80 -8.28
N PRO A 276 -13.52 2.22 -7.38
CA PRO A 276 -12.42 2.93 -6.73
C PRO A 276 -11.32 3.23 -7.77
N VAL A 277 -10.60 4.33 -7.52
CA VAL A 277 -9.47 4.75 -8.37
C VAL A 277 -8.26 4.99 -7.48
N THR A 278 -7.16 4.31 -7.78
CA THR A 278 -5.86 4.58 -7.17
C THR A 278 -4.93 5.18 -8.21
N PHE A 279 -4.46 6.40 -7.93
CA PHE A 279 -3.40 7.05 -8.68
C PHE A 279 -2.05 6.58 -8.16
N LEU A 280 -1.15 6.26 -9.09
CA LEU A 280 0.19 5.75 -8.83
C LEU A 280 1.15 6.67 -9.58
N SER A 281 1.66 7.66 -8.86
CA SER A 281 2.62 8.62 -9.41
C SER A 281 3.92 7.90 -9.70
N CYS A 282 4.45 8.10 -10.92
CA CYS A 282 5.73 7.56 -11.38
C CYS A 282 6.62 8.73 -11.77
N THR A 283 6.81 9.72 -10.89
CA THR A 283 7.58 10.93 -11.19
C THR A 283 8.21 11.50 -9.94
N ASN A 284 9.37 12.12 -10.11
CA ASN A 284 10.05 12.89 -9.07
C ASN A 284 9.73 14.40 -9.14
N GLU A 285 8.65 14.75 -9.86
CA GLU A 285 8.18 16.13 -10.05
C GLU A 285 6.83 16.32 -9.35
N ASP A 286 6.83 16.55 -8.04
CA ASP A 286 5.64 16.64 -7.19
C ASP A 286 4.56 17.56 -7.80
N ALA A 287 4.96 18.74 -8.29
CA ALA A 287 4.05 19.72 -8.87
C ALA A 287 3.31 19.23 -10.16
N ALA A 288 3.82 18.19 -10.81
CA ALA A 288 3.19 17.59 -11.99
C ALA A 288 2.04 16.65 -11.63
N VAL A 289 2.09 16.05 -10.43
CA VAL A 289 1.13 15.05 -9.92
C VAL A 289 0.34 15.52 -8.71
N GLU A 290 0.62 16.71 -8.16
CA GLU A 290 -0.11 17.32 -7.04
C GLU A 290 -1.64 17.27 -7.21
N TRP A 291 -2.11 17.39 -8.47
CA TRP A 291 -3.54 17.33 -8.75
C TRP A 291 -4.19 15.97 -8.43
N MET A 292 -3.42 14.87 -8.41
CA MET A 292 -3.88 13.54 -8.02
C MET A 292 -4.09 13.47 -6.50
N LYS A 293 -3.18 14.07 -5.72
CA LYS A 293 -3.33 14.26 -4.27
C LYS A 293 -4.53 15.14 -3.95
N ASP A 294 -4.65 16.28 -4.64
CA ASP A 294 -5.83 17.16 -4.54
C ASP A 294 -7.13 16.41 -4.87
N ALA A 295 -7.10 15.47 -5.83
CA ALA A 295 -8.27 14.68 -6.20
C ALA A 295 -8.65 13.66 -5.11
N GLU A 296 -7.68 12.96 -4.54
CA GLU A 296 -7.85 12.05 -3.40
C GLU A 296 -8.53 12.74 -2.22
N GLU A 297 -8.12 13.95 -1.85
CA GLU A 297 -8.68 14.67 -0.70
C GLU A 297 -10.20 14.93 -0.80
N ILE A 298 -10.75 14.99 -2.01
CA ILE A 298 -12.16 15.39 -2.25
C ILE A 298 -13.02 14.35 -2.95
N ALA A 299 -12.43 13.35 -3.59
CA ALA A 299 -13.15 12.30 -4.29
C ALA A 299 -13.25 11.04 -3.42
N PRO A 300 -14.47 10.53 -3.14
CA PRO A 300 -14.61 9.32 -2.35
C PRO A 300 -14.05 8.11 -3.10
N TYR A 301 -13.50 7.15 -2.36
CA TYR A 301 -12.87 5.94 -2.91
C TYR A 301 -11.81 6.25 -3.97
N CYS A 302 -11.01 7.27 -3.68
CA CYS A 302 -9.88 7.69 -4.48
C CYS A 302 -8.66 7.67 -3.56
N SER A 303 -7.54 7.13 -4.02
CA SER A 303 -6.28 7.21 -3.29
C SER A 303 -5.16 7.61 -4.23
N GLU A 304 -4.11 8.23 -3.70
CA GLU A 304 -2.86 8.52 -4.40
C GLU A 304 -1.72 7.78 -3.68
N SER A 305 -0.71 7.33 -4.43
CA SER A 305 0.47 6.74 -3.82
C SER A 305 1.68 6.90 -4.71
N ASP A 306 2.68 7.55 -4.16
CA ASP A 306 3.96 7.79 -4.81
C ASP A 306 4.88 6.55 -4.76
N ASP A 307 6.17 6.72 -4.99
CA ASP A 307 7.15 5.68 -4.73
C ASP A 307 7.28 5.33 -3.24
N PHE A 308 7.88 4.17 -2.96
CA PHE A 308 7.99 3.64 -1.60
C PHE A 308 8.77 4.54 -0.65
N ASP A 309 9.90 5.11 -1.08
CA ASP A 309 10.79 5.86 -0.20
C ASP A 309 10.15 7.18 0.23
N ASP A 310 9.39 7.81 -0.67
CA ASP A 310 8.69 9.06 -0.43
C ASP A 310 7.45 8.84 0.44
N GLU A 311 6.62 7.88 0.08
CA GLU A 311 5.46 7.44 0.86
C GLU A 311 5.87 7.00 2.27
N ALA A 312 6.96 6.24 2.42
CA ALA A 312 7.43 5.81 3.73
C ALA A 312 7.85 7.01 4.60
N ARG A 313 8.46 8.06 4.02
CA ARG A 313 8.80 9.27 4.77
C ARG A 313 7.55 9.99 5.27
N GLU A 314 6.52 10.08 4.44
CA GLU A 314 5.22 10.67 4.82
C GLU A 314 4.54 9.85 5.92
N VAL A 315 4.38 8.54 5.72
CA VAL A 315 3.83 7.63 6.74
C VAL A 315 4.60 7.71 8.05
N TYR A 316 5.94 7.81 8.06
CA TYR A 316 6.69 7.95 9.32
C TYR A 316 6.56 9.34 9.95
N LYS A 317 6.36 10.38 9.17
CA LYS A 317 6.06 11.74 9.66
C LYS A 317 4.68 11.77 10.32
N ASP A 318 3.73 10.99 9.81
CA ASP A 318 2.34 10.93 10.26
C ASP A 318 2.11 9.91 11.38
N GLN A 319 2.49 8.66 11.16
CA GLN A 319 2.25 7.52 12.05
C GLN A 319 3.39 7.24 13.04
N GLY A 320 4.58 7.78 12.78
CA GLY A 320 5.77 7.57 13.60
C GLY A 320 6.49 6.25 13.34
N ALA A 321 7.75 6.19 13.76
CA ALA A 321 8.70 5.10 13.47
C ALA A 321 8.36 3.72 14.08
N ALA A 322 7.27 3.62 14.84
CA ALA A 322 6.81 2.35 15.41
C ALA A 322 5.90 1.56 14.47
N LEU A 323 5.22 2.21 13.52
CA LEU A 323 4.46 1.52 12.48
C LEU A 323 5.45 0.82 11.54
N PRO A 324 5.32 -0.49 11.30
CA PRO A 324 6.26 -1.22 10.45
C PRO A 324 5.87 -1.10 8.98
N TYR A 325 6.01 0.10 8.41
CA TYR A 325 5.71 0.34 6.99
C TYR A 325 6.82 -0.22 6.10
N SER A 326 6.57 -1.40 5.52
CA SER A 326 7.44 -2.13 4.60
C SER A 326 7.06 -1.89 3.14
N LYS A 327 7.91 -2.30 2.19
CA LYS A 327 7.57 -2.27 0.77
C LYS A 327 6.32 -3.11 0.48
N GLY A 328 6.15 -4.25 1.15
CA GLY A 328 4.94 -5.05 1.04
C GLY A 328 3.71 -4.30 1.53
N PHE A 329 3.80 -3.65 2.69
CA PHE A 329 2.71 -2.80 3.20
C PHE A 329 2.30 -1.75 2.16
N HIS A 330 3.28 -1.05 1.59
CA HIS A 330 3.06 -0.07 0.54
C HIS A 330 2.36 -0.65 -0.70
N ILE A 331 2.78 -1.83 -1.19
CA ILE A 331 2.11 -2.47 -2.34
C ILE A 331 0.64 -2.80 -2.01
N ILE A 332 0.33 -3.22 -0.77
CA ILE A 332 -1.06 -3.41 -0.36
C ILE A 332 -1.84 -2.10 -0.41
N CYS A 333 -1.24 -1.00 0.05
CA CYS A 333 -1.90 0.31 0.01
C CYS A 333 -2.21 0.72 -1.42
N GLN A 334 -1.28 0.52 -2.35
CA GLN A 334 -1.51 0.72 -3.79
C GLN A 334 -2.65 -0.14 -4.36
N LEU A 335 -2.88 -1.34 -3.81
CA LEU A 335 -3.92 -2.24 -4.27
C LEU A 335 -5.30 -1.90 -3.72
N VAL A 336 -5.41 -1.47 -2.46
CA VAL A 336 -6.70 -1.46 -1.75
C VAL A 336 -6.96 -0.23 -0.87
N ALA A 337 -6.08 0.77 -0.81
CA ALA A 337 -6.30 1.98 -0.02
C ALA A 337 -7.58 2.72 -0.44
N ALA A 338 -7.78 2.95 -1.75
CA ALA A 338 -9.00 3.55 -2.28
C ALA A 338 -10.30 2.78 -1.92
N MET A 339 -10.18 1.51 -1.52
CA MET A 339 -11.31 0.68 -1.09
C MET A 339 -11.50 0.69 0.42
N SER A 340 -10.48 1.13 1.17
CA SER A 340 -10.40 1.10 2.63
C SER A 340 -10.13 2.50 3.22
N PRO A 341 -11.06 3.45 3.07
CA PRO A 341 -10.88 4.85 3.48
C PRO A 341 -10.73 5.06 5.00
N ASP A 342 -11.00 4.03 5.81
CA ASP A 342 -11.01 4.14 7.27
C ASP A 342 -9.74 3.64 7.95
N ASP A 343 -8.82 3.02 7.20
CA ASP A 343 -7.57 2.48 7.74
C ASP A 343 -6.34 2.71 6.86
N LEU A 344 -6.24 2.06 5.70
CA LEU A 344 -5.05 2.16 4.83
C LEU A 344 -4.91 3.55 4.23
N ASP A 345 -6.02 4.12 3.77
CA ASP A 345 -6.09 5.51 3.32
C ASP A 345 -5.78 6.50 4.45
N ALA A 346 -6.13 6.15 5.69
CA ALA A 346 -5.94 7.03 6.85
C ALA A 346 -4.49 7.09 7.37
N MET A 347 -3.52 6.46 6.68
CA MET A 347 -2.13 6.41 7.13
C MET A 347 -1.46 7.79 7.13
N ASP A 348 -1.80 8.67 6.20
CA ASP A 348 -1.21 10.00 6.05
C ASP A 348 -2.00 11.11 6.80
N GLU A 349 -3.14 10.78 7.43
CA GLU A 349 -4.06 11.75 8.03
C GLU A 349 -3.58 12.42 9.36
N SER A 350 -2.37 12.14 9.85
CA SER A 350 -1.90 12.59 11.18
C SER A 350 -2.84 12.22 12.35
N ILE A 351 -3.60 11.13 12.21
CA ILE A 351 -4.49 10.59 13.25
C ILE A 351 -3.91 9.22 13.65
N PRO A 352 -3.74 8.93 14.96
CA PRO A 352 -3.22 7.64 15.36
C PRO A 352 -4.26 6.54 15.12
N PHE A 353 -3.81 5.35 14.77
CA PHE A 353 -4.67 4.18 14.74
C PHE A 353 -5.15 3.82 16.15
N THR A 354 -6.41 3.40 16.24
CA THR A 354 -6.92 2.75 17.45
C THR A 354 -6.17 1.44 17.65
N LYS A 355 -6.19 0.92 18.88
CA LYS A 355 -5.60 -0.40 19.14
C LYS A 355 -6.25 -1.47 18.26
N PHE A 356 -7.58 -1.38 18.08
CA PHE A 356 -8.34 -2.28 17.22
C PHE A 356 -7.84 -2.25 15.76
N THR A 357 -7.72 -1.06 15.17
CA THR A 357 -7.22 -0.93 13.79
C THR A 357 -5.79 -1.43 13.66
N MET A 358 -4.90 -1.07 14.60
CA MET A 358 -3.51 -1.55 14.59
C MET A 358 -3.42 -3.08 14.67
N ASP A 359 -4.19 -3.70 15.56
CA ASP A 359 -4.20 -5.15 15.71
C ASP A 359 -4.69 -5.84 14.42
N ASN A 360 -5.73 -5.30 13.78
CA ASN A 360 -6.22 -5.83 12.51
C ASN A 360 -5.22 -5.65 11.36
N LEU A 361 -4.55 -4.50 11.27
CA LEU A 361 -3.54 -4.24 10.23
C LEU A 361 -2.31 -5.16 10.40
N LEU A 362 -1.82 -5.34 11.63
CA LEU A 362 -0.66 -6.20 11.90
C LEU A 362 -1.02 -7.69 11.96
N GLY A 363 -2.29 -7.98 12.19
CA GLY A 363 -2.88 -9.30 12.23
C GLY A 363 -2.81 -10.02 13.58
N VAL A 364 -2.26 -9.39 14.60
CA VAL A 364 -2.05 -9.98 15.95
C VAL A 364 -2.55 -9.02 17.02
N VAL A 365 -3.06 -9.56 18.14
CA VAL A 365 -3.52 -8.72 19.24
C VAL A 365 -2.32 -8.15 20.00
N SER A 366 -2.06 -6.87 19.82
CA SER A 366 -0.97 -6.17 20.51
C SER A 366 -1.22 -6.17 22.02
N ASN A 367 -0.17 -6.41 22.80
CA ASN A 367 -0.21 -6.15 24.23
C ASN A 367 -0.17 -4.64 24.52
N GLU A 368 -0.44 -4.26 25.76
CA GLU A 368 -0.47 -2.86 26.20
C GLU A 368 0.85 -2.13 25.92
N ALA A 369 2.00 -2.78 26.13
CA ALA A 369 3.30 -2.17 25.94
C ALA A 369 3.58 -1.88 24.46
N SER A 370 3.22 -2.80 23.56
CA SER A 370 3.36 -2.62 22.11
C SER A 370 2.47 -1.49 21.59
N TYR A 371 1.19 -1.45 21.99
CA TYR A 371 0.29 -0.38 21.55
C TYR A 371 0.71 0.99 22.11
N LYS A 372 1.08 1.05 23.40
CA LYS A 372 1.62 2.27 24.01
C LYS A 372 2.90 2.73 23.31
N HIS A 373 3.80 1.80 22.96
CA HIS A 373 5.01 2.11 22.19
C HIS A 373 4.67 2.74 20.83
N TYR A 374 3.69 2.19 20.10
CA TYR A 374 3.21 2.81 18.87
C TYR A 374 2.72 4.25 19.12
N PHE A 375 1.79 4.42 20.05
CA PHE A 375 1.17 5.71 20.32
C PHE A 375 2.18 6.78 20.78
N GLU A 376 3.18 6.40 21.59
CA GLU A 376 4.25 7.31 22.00
C GLU A 376 5.14 7.74 20.83
N ASN A 377 5.43 6.84 19.87
CA ASN A 377 6.23 7.20 18.69
C ASN A 377 5.42 8.06 17.71
N PHE A 378 4.13 7.79 17.55
CA PHE A 378 3.21 8.69 16.87
C PHE A 378 3.25 10.11 17.48
N GLN A 379 3.09 10.24 18.80
CA GLN A 379 3.16 11.53 19.48
C GLN A 379 4.51 12.23 19.32
N LYS A 380 5.62 11.48 19.28
CA LYS A 380 6.95 12.03 19.01
C LYS A 380 7.05 12.59 17.59
N ALA A 381 6.53 11.87 16.58
CA ALA A 381 6.50 12.33 15.20
C ALA A 381 5.67 13.61 15.05
N GLN A 382 4.47 13.65 15.63
CA GLN A 382 3.61 14.84 15.60
C GLN A 382 4.24 16.06 16.29
N LYS A 383 4.98 15.88 17.39
CA LYS A 383 5.76 16.97 18.02
C LYS A 383 6.92 17.44 17.15
N ALA A 384 7.56 16.52 16.44
CA ALA A 384 8.69 16.80 15.55
C ALA A 384 8.27 17.40 14.20
N ARG A 385 6.99 17.30 13.81
CA ARG A 385 6.44 17.85 12.56
C ARG A 385 6.87 19.30 12.36
N VAL A 386 7.51 19.56 11.22
CA VAL A 386 7.82 20.93 10.77
C VAL A 386 6.55 21.51 10.16
N LEU A 387 6.19 22.73 10.54
CA LEU A 387 5.05 23.41 9.94
C LEU A 387 5.46 23.90 8.55
N SER A 388 4.76 23.45 7.51
CA SER A 388 4.93 23.99 6.16
C SER A 388 4.56 25.48 6.16
N MET A 389 5.30 26.27 5.36
CA MET A 389 4.92 27.65 5.07
C MET A 389 4.26 27.67 3.71
N ASP A 390 3.04 28.23 3.66
CA ASP A 390 2.35 28.50 2.40
C ASP A 390 3.16 29.54 1.63
N GLU A 391 3.63 29.17 0.44
CA GLU A 391 4.51 30.02 -0.38
C GLU A 391 3.83 31.32 -0.83
N ARG A 392 2.48 31.33 -0.93
CA ARG A 392 1.70 32.48 -1.41
C ARG A 392 1.51 33.51 -0.31
N THR A 393 1.29 33.07 0.92
CA THR A 393 0.99 33.93 2.06
C THR A 393 2.18 34.17 2.98
N GLY A 394 3.20 33.31 2.92
CA GLY A 394 4.31 33.27 3.86
C GLY A 394 3.90 32.87 5.29
N LEU A 395 2.67 32.38 5.47
CA LEU A 395 2.15 31.95 6.76
C LEU A 395 2.25 30.43 6.90
N THR A 396 2.36 29.95 8.14
CA THR A 396 2.30 28.50 8.40
C THR A 396 0.95 27.94 7.99
N SER A 397 0.93 26.77 7.34
CA SER A 397 -0.29 26.06 6.99
C SER A 397 -1.21 25.90 8.21
N PRO A 398 -2.46 26.40 8.16
CA PRO A 398 -3.44 26.21 9.23
C PRO A 398 -3.66 24.73 9.58
N LEU A 399 -3.66 23.85 8.56
CA LEU A 399 -3.84 22.41 8.71
C LEU A 399 -2.71 21.78 9.53
N ASP A 400 -1.45 22.08 9.17
CA ASP A 400 -0.29 21.58 9.91
C ASP A 400 -0.28 22.08 11.37
N ARG A 401 -0.76 23.30 11.60
CA ARG A 401 -0.88 23.84 12.96
C ARG A 401 -1.91 23.07 13.77
N ILE A 402 -3.07 22.76 13.21
CA ILE A 402 -4.11 21.94 13.87
C ILE A 402 -3.53 20.54 14.18
N ARG A 403 -2.93 19.87 13.19
CA ARG A 403 -2.32 18.54 13.36
C ARG A 403 -1.28 18.54 14.48
N LYS A 404 -0.33 19.50 14.46
CA LYS A 404 0.74 19.61 15.46
C LYS A 404 0.26 19.96 16.88
N GLN A 405 -0.79 20.77 17.01
CA GLN A 405 -1.30 21.22 18.31
C GLN A 405 -2.27 20.22 18.95
N THR A 406 -2.79 19.27 18.17
CA THR A 406 -3.74 18.28 18.65
C THR A 406 -3.05 17.30 19.61
N VAL A 407 -3.61 17.17 20.82
CA VAL A 407 -3.16 16.19 21.82
C VAL A 407 -4.18 15.07 21.89
N TRP A 408 -3.84 13.93 21.32
CA TRP A 408 -4.72 12.76 21.24
C TRP A 408 -4.85 12.02 22.58
N ASN A 409 -6.08 11.63 22.92
CA ASN A 409 -6.37 10.89 24.15
C ASN A 409 -6.05 9.40 24.02
N TYR A 410 -4.91 8.96 24.57
CA TYR A 410 -4.50 7.54 24.55
C TYR A 410 -5.60 6.56 24.97
N GLN A 411 -6.38 6.88 26.00
CA GLN A 411 -7.40 5.95 26.51
C GLN A 411 -8.55 5.76 25.53
N GLU A 412 -8.95 6.80 24.79
CA GLU A 412 -9.99 6.69 23.76
C GLU A 412 -9.54 5.78 22.62
N PHE A 413 -8.33 6.00 22.10
CA PHE A 413 -7.79 5.16 21.01
C PHE A 413 -7.49 3.72 21.44
N ARG A 414 -7.10 3.53 22.71
CA ARG A 414 -6.90 2.20 23.29
C ARG A 414 -8.22 1.42 23.45
N SER A 415 -9.29 2.07 23.89
CA SER A 415 -10.55 1.41 24.28
C SER A 415 -11.61 1.35 23.18
N THR A 416 -11.46 2.12 22.10
CA THR A 416 -12.39 2.10 20.97
C THR A 416 -12.27 0.82 20.17
N ASN A 417 -13.36 0.06 20.09
CA ASN A 417 -13.46 -1.17 19.30
C ASN A 417 -13.90 -0.86 17.86
N GLY A 418 -13.02 -0.23 17.09
CA GLY A 418 -13.31 0.19 15.71
C GLY A 418 -12.31 1.23 15.19
N PRO A 419 -12.52 1.75 13.97
CA PRO A 419 -11.67 2.78 13.38
C PRO A 419 -11.74 4.12 14.14
N ALA A 420 -10.70 4.94 13.97
CA ALA A 420 -10.53 6.21 14.68
C ALA A 420 -11.68 7.19 14.46
N LYS A 421 -12.37 7.13 13.30
CA LYS A 421 -13.54 7.99 13.00
C LYS A 421 -14.70 7.85 13.99
N LEU A 422 -14.75 6.78 14.79
CA LEU A 422 -15.75 6.60 15.83
C LEU A 422 -15.46 7.42 17.10
N ILE A 423 -14.25 7.96 17.22
CA ILE A 423 -13.82 8.77 18.37
C ILE A 423 -14.29 10.22 18.17
N LYS A 424 -14.98 10.76 19.18
CA LYS A 424 -15.53 12.13 19.11
C LYS A 424 -14.44 13.18 18.86
N GLN A 425 -13.29 13.05 19.53
CA GLN A 425 -12.14 13.93 19.31
C GLN A 425 -11.69 13.94 17.84
N VAL A 426 -11.66 12.78 17.18
CA VAL A 426 -11.26 12.67 15.77
C VAL A 426 -12.25 13.39 14.85
N GLN A 427 -13.55 13.23 15.10
CA GLN A 427 -14.60 13.92 14.33
C GLN A 427 -14.47 15.44 14.45
N ASP A 428 -14.22 15.95 15.66
CA ASP A 428 -14.07 17.39 15.91
C ASP A 428 -12.81 17.95 15.20
N VAL A 429 -11.71 17.19 15.18
CA VAL A 429 -10.48 17.58 14.48
C VAL A 429 -10.69 17.53 12.96
N LYS A 430 -11.33 16.49 12.41
CA LYS A 430 -11.65 16.42 10.98
C LYS A 430 -12.52 17.60 10.54
N GLN A 431 -13.51 18.00 11.34
CA GLN A 431 -14.31 19.20 11.06
C GLN A 431 -13.45 20.47 11.07
N GLN A 432 -12.53 20.63 12.03
CA GLN A 432 -11.62 21.78 12.07
C GLN A 432 -10.69 21.83 10.84
N LEU A 433 -10.22 20.67 10.37
CA LEU A 433 -9.41 20.58 9.15
C LEU A 433 -10.23 20.99 7.93
N GLN A 434 -11.47 20.50 7.79
CA GLN A 434 -12.38 20.89 6.72
C GLN A 434 -12.70 22.39 6.73
N ASP A 435 -12.94 22.97 7.91
CA ASP A 435 -13.21 24.40 8.07
C ASP A 435 -11.98 25.28 7.78
N ALA A 436 -10.77 24.72 7.93
CA ALA A 436 -9.50 25.41 7.71
C ALA A 436 -8.94 25.24 6.29
N ALA A 437 -9.44 24.25 5.53
CA ALA A 437 -9.08 24.07 4.14
C ALA A 437 -9.62 25.28 3.34
N PRO A 438 -8.76 26.02 2.60
CA PRO A 438 -9.22 27.11 1.76
C PRO A 438 -10.22 26.55 0.76
N GLY A 439 -11.43 27.13 0.69
CA GLY A 439 -12.56 26.55 -0.05
C GLY A 439 -12.15 25.99 -1.42
N CYS A 440 -12.07 24.66 -1.50
CA CYS A 440 -11.82 23.89 -2.71
C CYS A 440 -12.92 24.12 -3.75
#